data_AF-A0A803L8M0-F1
#
_entry.id   AF-A0A803L8M0-F1
#
_cell.length_a   1.000
_cell.length_b   1.000
_cell.length_c   1.000
_cell.angle_alpha   90.00
_cell.angle_beta   90.00
_cell.angle_gamma   90.00
#
_symmetry.space_group_name_H-M   'P 1'
#
loop_
_entity.id
_entity.type
_entity.pdbx_description
1 polymer ?
#
loop_
_entity_poly.entity_id
_entity_poly.type
_entity_poly.pdbx_seq_one_letter_code
_entity_poly.pdbx_strand_id
1 'polypeptide(L)'
;MEAYNVQHLEFPKNFITIDYDNDSSSVSDCESGITGGTGGGPEVVTSSSSSGDRRRGIFDESLAVELSDDERSSEVIRRRFLSAMEDETEVVSIHRRNWSSDFSAQARVQSFQFHSKGLAAKLGGGVNGGDSNSTIKFAWYGGSKERIQRILARGFSFLDLEHNNNAAIFLSPDHSPAPSVEKAIPDENGVRHLLLCRVLLGKSELILSSSAQTEPSSDEFDSGVDDFENPNKYIIWSTNMNSHILPEYVVSFITPPPSSPSRGNSQNRVKMPASPWISFPALISVLGRFLPADAISLISKYHLEYKEKRISRPELIKIVRQIAGDKLLIAVIKSCKGAKELKMPFGFFRSRNTNKD
;
A
#
# COMPACT_ATOMS: atom_id res chain seq x y z
N MET A 1 4.83 -37.17 -2.50
CA MET A 1 3.73 -36.20 -2.62
C MET A 1 3.55 -35.63 -1.22
N GLU A 2 4.38 -34.65 -0.87
CA GLU A 2 4.46 -34.12 0.50
C GLU A 2 3.44 -33.00 0.66
N ALA A 3 2.55 -33.16 1.65
CA ALA A 3 1.56 -32.18 2.02
C ALA A 3 2.24 -31.00 2.72
N TYR A 4 2.09 -29.80 2.17
CA TYR A 4 2.50 -28.57 2.82
C TYR A 4 1.63 -28.34 4.05
N ASN A 5 2.25 -28.40 5.23
CA ASN A 5 1.60 -28.18 6.51
C ASN A 5 1.46 -26.67 6.76
N VAL A 6 0.29 -26.11 6.47
CA VAL A 6 -0.03 -24.69 6.70
C VAL A 6 -0.26 -24.48 8.20
N GLN A 7 0.75 -24.01 8.92
CA GLN A 7 0.62 -23.64 10.33
C GLN A 7 -0.07 -22.27 10.44
N HIS A 8 -1.33 -22.25 10.85
CA HIS A 8 -2.06 -21.02 11.22
C HIS A 8 -1.42 -20.33 12.44
N LEU A 9 -1.49 -18.99 12.47
CA LEU A 9 -1.07 -18.17 13.61
C LEU A 9 -2.02 -18.38 14.80
N GLU A 10 -1.62 -19.20 15.77
CA GLU A 10 -2.22 -19.19 17.10
C GLU A 10 -1.37 -18.38 18.08
N PHE A 11 -1.99 -17.38 18.69
CA PHE A 11 -1.38 -16.57 19.75
C PHE A 11 -1.97 -16.96 21.12
N PRO A 12 -1.18 -16.91 22.21
CA PRO A 12 -1.65 -17.22 23.55
C PRO A 12 -2.78 -16.27 24.01
N LYS A 13 -3.76 -16.84 24.70
CA LYS A 13 -5.03 -16.20 25.13
C LYS A 13 -4.88 -14.95 26.03
N ASN A 14 -3.68 -14.66 26.53
CA ASN A 14 -3.45 -13.60 27.52
C ASN A 14 -3.16 -12.22 26.91
N PHE A 15 -3.40 -12.02 25.61
CA PHE A 15 -3.22 -10.73 24.92
C PHE A 15 -4.50 -9.86 24.92
N ILE A 16 -5.61 -10.38 25.46
CA ILE A 16 -6.93 -9.72 25.47
C ILE A 16 -7.41 -9.63 26.91
N THR A 17 -6.76 -8.83 27.75
CA THR A 17 -7.37 -8.37 29.00
C THR A 17 -6.73 -7.04 29.39
N ILE A 18 -7.47 -5.95 29.20
CA ILE A 18 -7.30 -4.78 30.05
C ILE A 18 -8.52 -4.84 30.95
N ASP A 19 -8.32 -5.35 32.17
CA ASP A 19 -9.31 -5.25 33.22
C ASP A 19 -9.49 -3.78 33.57
N TYR A 20 -10.71 -3.28 33.45
CA TYR A 20 -11.14 -2.11 34.21
C TYR A 20 -12.32 -2.55 35.06
N ASP A 21 -12.06 -2.57 36.36
CA ASP A 21 -13.05 -2.71 37.40
C ASP A 21 -14.18 -1.69 37.19
N ASN A 22 -15.38 -2.23 37.36
CA ASN A 22 -16.64 -1.54 37.49
C ASN A 22 -16.55 -0.51 38.63
N ASP A 23 -16.71 0.78 38.30
CA ASP A 23 -17.19 1.72 39.28
C ASP A 23 -18.20 2.72 38.71
N SER A 24 -19.14 3.01 39.59
CA SER A 24 -20.49 3.47 39.34
C SER A 24 -20.62 4.94 38.92
N SER A 25 -21.69 5.20 38.16
CA SER A 25 -22.53 6.41 38.12
C SER A 25 -21.87 7.80 38.22
N SER A 26 -21.98 8.58 37.14
CA SER A 26 -22.75 9.84 37.20
C SER A 26 -22.96 10.37 35.79
N VAL A 27 -24.22 10.45 35.39
CA VAL A 27 -24.69 11.25 34.26
C VAL A 27 -24.35 12.71 34.58
N SER A 28 -23.69 13.42 33.66
CA SER A 28 -23.54 14.88 33.75
C SER A 28 -23.69 15.46 32.36
N ASP A 29 -24.90 15.92 32.07
CA ASP A 29 -25.19 16.86 31.00
C ASP A 29 -24.62 18.23 31.38
N CYS A 30 -23.80 18.83 30.52
CA CYS A 30 -23.52 20.26 30.59
C CYS A 30 -23.30 20.86 29.20
N GLU A 31 -24.32 21.60 28.76
CA GLU A 31 -24.23 22.67 27.76
C GLU A 31 -23.42 23.86 28.27
N SER A 32 -22.93 24.64 27.30
CA SER A 32 -22.48 26.05 27.38
C SER A 32 -21.12 26.30 28.05
N GLY A 33 -20.29 27.25 27.61
CA GLY A 33 -20.47 28.31 26.63
C GLY A 33 -19.13 29.01 26.34
N ILE A 34 -19.15 29.79 25.27
CA ILE A 34 -18.07 30.64 24.78
C ILE A 34 -17.86 31.81 25.76
N THR A 35 -16.64 32.01 26.25
CA THR A 35 -16.13 33.35 26.60
C THR A 35 -14.65 33.45 26.26
N GLY A 36 -14.28 34.55 25.58
CA GLY A 36 -12.92 34.87 25.22
C GLY A 36 -12.17 35.63 26.32
N GLY A 37 -10.84 35.63 26.21
CA GLY A 37 -9.95 36.45 27.04
C GLY A 37 -8.61 36.61 26.35
N THR A 38 -8.35 37.83 25.88
CA THR A 38 -7.11 38.34 25.28
C THR A 38 -6.00 38.53 26.30
N GLY A 39 -4.73 38.30 25.91
CA GLY A 39 -3.60 39.03 26.49
C GLY A 39 -2.23 38.35 26.49
N GLY A 40 -1.34 38.79 25.60
CA GLY A 40 0.02 39.18 25.97
C GLY A 40 1.19 38.23 25.71
N GLY A 41 2.03 38.58 24.72
CA GLY A 41 3.50 38.54 24.83
C GLY A 41 4.26 37.44 24.08
N PRO A 42 5.30 37.77 23.27
CA PRO A 42 6.11 36.80 22.55
C PRO A 42 7.33 36.38 23.39
N GLU A 43 7.56 35.07 23.57
CA GLU A 43 8.86 34.57 24.03
C GLU A 43 9.63 33.93 22.87
N VAL A 44 10.72 34.61 22.52
CA VAL A 44 11.84 34.08 21.77
C VAL A 44 12.68 33.27 22.76
N VAL A 45 12.88 31.97 22.50
CA VAL A 45 13.96 31.22 23.11
C VAL A 45 14.84 30.64 22.01
N THR A 46 16.03 31.19 21.92
CA THR A 46 17.13 30.75 21.06
C THR A 46 17.86 29.56 21.69
N SER A 47 18.21 28.62 20.80
CA SER A 47 19.39 27.73 20.81
C SER A 47 19.61 26.75 21.95
N SER A 48 19.67 25.46 21.59
CA SER A 48 20.84 24.64 21.91
C SER A 48 20.99 23.52 20.89
N SER A 49 21.95 23.68 19.98
CA SER A 49 22.57 22.59 19.24
C SER A 49 23.28 21.66 20.22
N SER A 50 22.65 20.54 20.57
CA SER A 50 23.34 19.41 21.21
C SER A 50 23.67 18.38 20.14
N SER A 51 24.94 18.40 19.72
CA SER A 51 25.59 17.29 19.03
C SER A 51 25.50 16.06 19.91
N GLY A 52 24.61 15.14 19.54
CA GLY A 52 24.41 13.86 20.18
C GLY A 52 23.78 12.94 19.16
N ASP A 53 24.65 12.21 18.46
CA ASP A 53 24.30 11.12 17.56
C ASP A 53 23.40 10.11 18.29
N ARG A 54 22.09 10.19 18.03
CA ARG A 54 21.11 9.17 18.39
C ARG A 54 20.36 8.90 17.10
N ARG A 55 20.47 7.67 16.61
CA ARG A 55 19.73 7.14 15.46
C ARG A 55 18.33 7.75 15.44
N ARG A 56 18.05 8.62 14.48
CA ARG A 56 16.70 9.14 14.29
C ARG A 56 15.85 7.93 13.91
N GLY A 57 14.95 7.49 14.80
CA GLY A 57 14.12 6.31 14.58
C GLY A 57 13.43 6.36 13.22
N ILE A 58 13.23 5.20 12.58
CA ILE A 58 12.63 5.12 11.23
C ILE A 58 11.23 5.74 11.23
N PHE A 59 10.51 5.57 12.35
CA PHE A 59 9.21 6.17 12.63
C PHE A 59 9.28 7.07 13.86
N ASP A 60 8.34 8.00 13.93
CA ASP A 60 8.09 8.80 15.14
C ASP A 60 7.60 7.87 16.25
N GLU A 61 8.27 7.87 17.41
CA GLU A 61 7.95 7.02 18.57
C GLU A 61 6.54 7.29 19.13
N SER A 62 6.01 8.51 18.92
CA SER A 62 4.61 8.80 19.23
C SER A 62 3.66 7.98 18.37
N LEU A 63 4.04 7.64 17.13
CA LEU A 63 3.23 6.81 16.25
C LEU A 63 3.53 5.33 16.45
N ALA A 64 4.79 4.91 16.44
CA ALA A 64 5.15 3.50 16.55
C ALA A 64 6.44 3.30 17.34
N VAL A 65 6.41 2.37 18.29
CA VAL A 65 7.54 2.03 19.15
C VAL A 65 8.27 0.85 18.51
N GLU A 66 9.57 1.01 18.30
CA GLU A 66 10.43 -0.09 17.82
C GLU A 66 10.49 -1.21 18.86
N LEU A 67 10.27 -2.44 18.43
CA LEU A 67 10.34 -3.61 19.29
C LEU A 67 11.79 -4.08 19.40
N SER A 68 12.19 -4.54 20.59
CA SER A 68 13.49 -5.19 20.74
C SER A 68 13.49 -6.57 20.05
N ASP A 69 14.67 -7.04 19.64
CA ASP A 69 14.80 -8.32 18.95
C ASP A 69 14.46 -9.54 19.83
N ASP A 70 14.51 -9.38 21.16
CA ASP A 70 14.14 -10.41 22.14
C ASP A 70 12.62 -10.45 22.44
N GLU A 71 11.84 -9.48 21.97
CA GLU A 71 10.39 -9.54 22.09
C GLU A 71 9.81 -10.69 21.26
N ARG A 72 9.02 -11.56 21.89
CA ARG A 72 8.34 -12.69 21.22
C ARG A 72 7.54 -12.27 19.99
N SER A 73 6.87 -11.12 20.04
CA SER A 73 6.13 -10.58 18.89
C SER A 73 7.06 -10.24 17.73
N SER A 74 8.20 -9.61 18.00
CA SER A 74 9.23 -9.29 17.01
C SER A 74 9.74 -10.57 16.35
N GLU A 75 10.11 -11.57 17.15
CA GLU A 75 10.61 -12.86 16.68
C GLU A 75 9.60 -13.58 15.77
N VAL A 76 8.32 -13.65 16.17
CA VAL A 76 7.26 -14.32 15.41
C VAL A 76 6.98 -13.62 14.09
N ILE A 77 6.86 -12.29 14.10
CA ILE A 77 6.61 -11.49 12.90
C ILE A 77 7.79 -11.61 11.93
N ARG A 78 9.02 -11.45 12.43
CA ARG A 78 10.25 -11.58 11.64
C ARG A 78 10.32 -12.94 10.97
N ARG A 79 10.17 -14.02 11.75
CA ARG A 79 10.25 -15.41 11.24
C ARG A 79 9.20 -15.68 10.17
N ARG A 80 7.95 -15.25 10.40
CA ARG A 80 6.84 -15.47 9.46
C ARG A 80 7.02 -14.67 8.17
N PHE A 81 7.39 -13.40 8.29
CA PHE A 81 7.66 -12.56 7.13
C PHE A 81 8.77 -13.18 6.29
N LEU A 82 9.92 -13.49 6.88
CA LEU A 82 11.05 -14.10 6.17
C LEU A 82 10.73 -15.47 5.58
N SER A 83 9.90 -16.30 6.25
CA SER A 83 9.49 -17.60 5.71
C SER A 83 8.67 -17.51 4.42
N ALA A 84 8.09 -16.35 4.13
CA ALA A 84 7.29 -16.10 2.94
C ALA A 84 8.04 -15.29 1.87
N MET A 85 9.33 -14.98 2.10
CA MET A 85 10.21 -14.30 1.14
C MET A 85 11.11 -15.34 0.45
N GLU A 86 11.33 -15.18 -0.86
CA GLU A 86 12.16 -16.10 -1.67
C GLU A 86 13.63 -15.63 -1.78
N ASP A 87 13.91 -14.40 -1.36
CA ASP A 87 15.20 -13.71 -1.50
C ASP A 87 15.91 -13.54 -0.15
N GLU A 88 17.19 -13.14 -0.17
CA GLU A 88 18.00 -12.76 1.00
C GLU A 88 17.50 -11.44 1.62
N THR A 89 16.19 -11.35 1.87
CA THR A 89 15.54 -10.20 2.49
C THR A 89 16.05 -10.02 3.92
N GLU A 90 16.44 -8.80 4.24
CA GLU A 90 16.82 -8.40 5.58
C GLU A 90 15.68 -7.61 6.23
N VAL A 91 15.24 -8.04 7.42
CA VAL A 91 14.35 -7.23 8.26
C VAL A 91 15.19 -6.26 9.09
N VAL A 92 15.05 -4.98 8.80
CA VAL A 92 15.77 -3.87 9.45
C VAL A 92 15.21 -3.62 10.84
N SER A 93 13.88 -3.54 10.96
CA SER A 93 13.21 -3.27 12.24
C SER A 93 11.73 -3.60 12.19
N ILE A 94 11.15 -3.84 13.37
CA ILE A 94 9.72 -4.07 13.56
C ILE A 94 9.24 -3.07 14.59
N HIS A 95 8.20 -2.32 14.25
CA HIS A 95 7.59 -1.35 15.16
C HIS A 95 6.16 -1.78 15.50
N ARG A 96 5.74 -1.63 16.75
CA ARG A 96 4.34 -1.78 17.18
C ARG A 96 3.67 -0.41 17.21
N ARG A 97 2.43 -0.34 16.73
CA ARG A 97 1.63 0.89 16.79
C ARG A 97 1.41 1.31 18.25
N ASN A 98 1.74 2.56 18.56
CA ASN A 98 1.58 3.14 19.90
C ASN A 98 0.12 3.60 20.15
N TRP A 99 -0.77 2.69 20.52
CA TRP A 99 -2.19 3.03 20.73
C TRP A 99 -2.47 3.99 21.89
N SER A 100 -1.48 4.20 22.77
CA SER A 100 -1.54 5.18 23.85
C SER A 100 -1.20 6.59 23.40
N SER A 101 -0.87 6.80 22.12
CA SER A 101 -0.39 8.08 21.57
C SER A 101 -1.37 9.22 21.73
N ASP A 102 -2.66 8.95 21.47
CA ASP A 102 -3.71 9.96 21.44
C ASP A 102 -5.10 9.31 21.57
N PHE A 103 -6.10 10.16 21.84
CA PHE A 103 -7.49 9.73 21.97
C PHE A 103 -8.03 9.06 20.69
N SER A 104 -7.64 9.55 19.51
CA SER A 104 -8.09 8.95 18.24
C SER A 104 -7.55 7.54 18.05
N ALA A 105 -6.32 7.26 18.51
CA ALA A 105 -5.71 5.94 18.51
C ALA A 105 -6.47 4.97 19.40
N GLN A 106 -6.83 5.38 20.61
CA GLN A 106 -7.64 4.59 21.53
C GLN A 106 -9.04 4.33 20.97
N ALA A 107 -9.69 5.36 20.41
CA ALA A 107 -11.02 5.23 19.80
C ALA A 107 -11.03 4.26 18.61
N ARG A 108 -9.96 4.22 17.79
CA ARG A 108 -9.84 3.23 16.70
C ARG A 108 -9.76 1.80 17.22
N VAL A 109 -9.00 1.55 18.29
CA VAL A 109 -8.93 0.22 18.92
C VAL A 109 -10.28 -0.18 19.49
N GLN A 110 -10.96 0.71 20.20
CA GLN A 110 -12.29 0.45 20.76
C GLN A 110 -13.34 0.18 19.68
N SER A 111 -13.34 0.99 18.61
CA SER A 111 -14.22 0.78 17.46
C SER A 111 -13.98 -0.60 16.84
N PHE A 112 -12.72 -0.95 16.54
CA PHE A 112 -12.38 -2.27 15.99
C PHE A 112 -12.85 -3.41 16.90
N GLN A 113 -12.64 -3.31 18.22
CA GLN A 113 -13.10 -4.30 19.19
C GLN A 113 -14.63 -4.42 19.22
N PHE A 114 -15.35 -3.30 19.12
CA PHE A 114 -16.81 -3.29 19.06
C PHE A 114 -17.32 -4.01 17.81
N HIS A 115 -16.76 -3.68 16.64
CA HIS A 115 -17.10 -4.35 15.38
C HIS A 115 -16.75 -5.83 15.40
N SER A 116 -15.61 -6.21 15.98
CA SER A 116 -15.20 -7.61 16.15
C SER A 116 -16.23 -8.41 16.95
N LYS A 117 -16.71 -7.86 18.08
CA LYS A 117 -17.75 -8.50 18.90
C LYS A 117 -19.08 -8.64 18.15
N GLY A 118 -19.51 -7.58 17.45
CA GLY A 118 -20.74 -7.62 16.64
C GLY A 118 -20.68 -8.68 15.54
N LEU A 119 -19.53 -8.81 14.88
CA LEU A 119 -19.32 -9.77 13.81
C LEU A 119 -19.26 -11.22 14.32
N ALA A 120 -18.60 -11.45 15.45
CA ALA A 120 -18.61 -12.74 16.12
C ALA A 120 -20.04 -13.17 16.50
N ALA A 121 -20.86 -12.23 16.98
CA ALA A 121 -22.27 -12.49 17.29
C ALA A 121 -23.11 -12.82 16.04
N LYS A 122 -22.86 -12.12 14.91
CA LYS A 122 -23.51 -12.38 13.60
C LYS A 122 -23.18 -13.78 13.06
N LEU A 123 -21.94 -14.24 13.23
CA LEU A 123 -21.45 -15.52 12.68
C LEU A 123 -21.74 -16.73 13.59
N GLY A 124 -21.88 -16.54 14.89
CA GLY A 124 -22.03 -17.62 15.89
C GLY A 124 -23.28 -17.49 16.75
N GLY A 125 -24.45 -17.27 16.13
CA GLY A 125 -25.72 -16.99 16.81
C GLY A 125 -25.97 -17.83 18.09
N GLY A 126 -25.84 -17.17 19.25
CA GLY A 126 -26.24 -17.68 20.56
C GLY A 126 -25.09 -17.80 21.57
N VAL A 127 -25.15 -16.96 22.62
CA VAL A 127 -24.60 -16.93 24.01
C VAL A 127 -23.51 -17.90 24.49
N ASN A 128 -23.07 -18.93 23.76
CA ASN A 128 -22.03 -19.86 24.18
C ASN A 128 -20.73 -19.67 23.38
N GLY A 129 -20.01 -18.60 23.74
CA GLY A 129 -18.54 -18.60 23.84
C GLY A 129 -17.73 -19.24 22.71
N GLY A 130 -18.11 -19.06 21.44
CA GLY A 130 -17.24 -19.37 20.31
C GLY A 130 -16.08 -18.39 20.26
N ASP A 131 -14.84 -18.89 20.21
CA ASP A 131 -13.60 -18.11 20.27
C ASP A 131 -13.64 -16.92 19.28
N SER A 132 -13.81 -15.70 19.82
CA SER A 132 -13.88 -14.44 19.05
C SER A 132 -12.64 -14.16 18.18
N ASN A 133 -11.57 -14.96 18.37
CA ASN A 133 -10.32 -14.87 17.64
C ASN A 133 -10.38 -15.49 16.24
N SER A 134 -11.38 -16.33 15.92
CA SER A 134 -11.50 -16.99 14.61
C SER A 134 -11.79 -16.01 13.46
N THR A 135 -12.46 -14.90 13.77
CA THR A 135 -12.90 -13.87 12.81
C THR A 135 -11.80 -12.87 12.44
N ILE A 136 -10.75 -12.77 13.27
CA ILE A 136 -9.64 -11.84 13.04
C ILE A 136 -8.56 -12.56 12.23
N LYS A 137 -8.18 -11.98 11.10
CA LYS A 137 -7.04 -12.42 10.30
C LYS A 137 -5.94 -11.37 10.34
N PHE A 138 -4.71 -11.82 10.10
CA PHE A 138 -3.60 -10.92 9.81
C PHE A 138 -3.46 -10.72 8.31
N ALA A 139 -3.17 -9.49 7.89
CA ALA A 139 -2.94 -9.18 6.49
C ALA A 139 -1.95 -8.03 6.32
N TRP A 140 -1.22 -8.07 5.23
CA TRP A 140 -0.20 -7.11 4.85
C TRP A 140 -0.78 -6.00 3.99
N TYR A 141 -0.28 -4.78 4.20
CA TYR A 141 -0.51 -3.64 3.33
C TYR A 141 0.83 -2.98 2.98
N GLY A 142 1.09 -2.77 1.69
CA GLY A 142 2.29 -2.12 1.20
C GLY A 142 2.02 -0.74 0.61
N GLY A 143 2.93 0.20 0.87
CA GLY A 143 2.89 1.56 0.34
C GLY A 143 4.22 2.29 0.51
N SER A 144 4.22 3.61 0.34
CA SER A 144 5.39 4.43 0.71
C SER A 144 5.44 4.66 2.22
N LYS A 145 6.63 5.01 2.73
CA LYS A 145 6.84 5.38 4.13
C LYS A 145 5.87 6.47 4.59
N GLU A 146 5.70 7.53 3.80
CA GLU A 146 4.83 8.67 4.10
C GLU A 146 3.36 8.27 4.15
N ARG A 147 2.95 7.33 3.29
CA ARG A 147 1.60 6.78 3.32
C ARG A 147 1.37 5.96 4.59
N ILE A 148 2.31 5.08 4.93
CA ILE A 148 2.23 4.29 6.16
C ILE A 148 2.17 5.18 7.39
N GLN A 149 3.05 6.19 7.50
CA GLN A 149 3.01 7.16 8.61
C GLN A 149 1.64 7.86 8.73
N ARG A 150 1.05 8.26 7.59
CA ARG A 150 -0.29 8.88 7.58
C ARG A 150 -1.37 7.93 8.09
N ILE A 151 -1.34 6.66 7.65
CA ILE A 151 -2.27 5.62 8.11
C ILE A 151 -2.13 5.39 9.62
N LEU A 152 -0.91 5.33 10.15
CA LEU A 152 -0.69 5.17 11.59
C LEU A 152 -1.26 6.37 12.38
N ALA A 153 -1.09 7.58 11.88
CA ALA A 153 -1.55 8.80 12.54
C ALA A 153 -3.08 8.93 12.50
N ARG A 154 -3.71 8.70 11.33
CA ARG A 154 -5.10 9.12 11.07
C ARG A 154 -6.04 8.00 10.63
N GLY A 155 -5.54 6.78 10.45
CA GLY A 155 -6.30 5.68 9.82
C GLY A 155 -6.25 5.74 8.29
N PHE A 156 -6.93 4.79 7.66
CA PHE A 156 -7.09 4.76 6.21
C PHE A 156 -8.02 5.90 5.76
N SER A 157 -7.77 6.42 4.57
CA SER A 157 -8.47 7.58 4.02
C SER A 157 -8.72 7.41 2.52
N PHE A 158 -9.43 8.36 1.91
CA PHE A 158 -9.65 8.38 0.46
C PHE A 158 -8.34 8.36 -0.36
N LEU A 159 -7.24 8.87 0.21
CA LEU A 159 -5.90 8.86 -0.40
C LEU A 159 -5.32 7.45 -0.58
N ASP A 160 -5.85 6.49 0.18
CA ASP A 160 -5.43 5.09 0.18
C ASP A 160 -6.29 4.24 -0.76
N LEU A 161 -7.38 4.82 -1.27
CA LEU A 161 -8.26 4.27 -2.31
C LEU A 161 -7.87 4.75 -3.72
N GLU A 162 -6.97 5.74 -3.83
CA GLU A 162 -6.56 6.30 -5.12
C GLU A 162 -6.03 5.20 -6.07
N HIS A 163 -6.47 5.21 -7.33
CA HIS A 163 -6.15 4.20 -8.36
C HIS A 163 -6.78 2.82 -8.13
N ASN A 164 -7.74 2.70 -7.20
CA ASN A 164 -8.57 1.52 -7.02
C ASN A 164 -10.00 1.76 -7.51
N ASN A 165 -10.40 1.09 -8.60
CA ASN A 165 -11.76 1.19 -9.14
C ASN A 165 -12.84 0.66 -8.19
N ASN A 166 -12.45 -0.17 -7.23
CA ASN A 166 -13.37 -0.78 -6.29
C ASN A 166 -13.57 0.02 -4.99
N ALA A 167 -13.02 1.24 -4.89
CA ALA A 167 -13.13 2.08 -3.67
C ALA A 167 -12.83 1.31 -2.36
N ALA A 168 -11.76 0.51 -2.38
CA ALA A 168 -11.43 -0.45 -1.32
C ALA A 168 -9.97 -0.38 -0.87
N ILE A 169 -9.69 -0.94 0.29
CA ILE A 169 -8.34 -1.30 0.71
C ILE A 169 -8.09 -2.76 0.32
N PHE A 170 -6.99 -2.99 -0.39
CA PHE A 170 -6.52 -4.34 -0.73
C PHE A 170 -5.39 -4.73 0.19
N LEU A 171 -5.56 -5.83 0.93
CA LEU A 171 -4.54 -6.41 1.78
C LEU A 171 -4.15 -7.80 1.27
N SER A 172 -2.89 -8.16 1.43
CA SER A 172 -2.41 -9.51 1.13
C SER A 172 -2.50 -10.38 2.37
N PRO A 173 -2.97 -11.62 2.29
CA PRO A 173 -3.02 -12.52 3.45
C PRO A 173 -1.65 -12.76 4.08
N ASP A 174 -1.63 -13.09 5.37
CA ASP A 174 -0.41 -13.29 6.17
C ASP A 174 0.62 -14.24 5.53
N HIS A 175 0.14 -15.32 4.91
CA HIS A 175 0.92 -16.36 4.24
C HIS A 175 1.31 -16.04 2.80
N SER A 176 0.84 -14.92 2.24
CA SER A 176 1.12 -14.51 0.85
C SER A 176 1.44 -12.99 0.77
N PRO A 177 2.54 -12.51 1.38
CA PRO A 177 2.86 -11.08 1.44
C PRO A 177 3.29 -10.46 0.10
N ALA A 178 3.65 -11.28 -0.90
CA ALA A 178 4.27 -10.84 -2.14
C ALA A 178 3.53 -9.68 -2.86
N PRO A 179 2.19 -9.66 -2.99
CA PRO A 179 1.50 -8.55 -3.64
C PRO A 179 1.59 -7.24 -2.85
N SER A 180 1.75 -7.29 -1.52
CA SER A 180 1.98 -6.11 -0.69
C SER A 180 3.43 -5.67 -0.74
N VAL A 181 4.38 -6.61 -0.77
CA VAL A 181 5.82 -6.31 -1.00
C VAL A 181 6.02 -5.57 -2.32
N GLU A 182 5.36 -6.01 -3.40
CA GLU A 182 5.45 -5.35 -4.72
C GLU A 182 4.99 -3.88 -4.68
N LYS A 183 3.99 -3.58 -3.84
CA LYS A 183 3.47 -2.21 -3.64
C LYS A 183 4.32 -1.36 -2.70
N ALA A 184 5.19 -1.96 -1.89
CA ALA A 184 6.03 -1.24 -0.93
C ALA A 184 7.12 -0.45 -1.67
N ILE A 185 7.08 0.87 -1.57
CA ILE A 185 8.02 1.77 -2.27
C ILE A 185 9.23 1.99 -1.35
N PRO A 186 10.47 1.74 -1.83
CA PRO A 186 11.67 1.98 -1.03
C PRO A 186 11.81 3.47 -0.73
N ASP A 187 12.23 3.79 0.50
CA ASP A 187 12.55 5.14 0.94
C ASP A 187 13.92 5.60 0.40
N GLU A 188 14.37 6.77 0.84
CA GLU A 188 15.67 7.36 0.44
C GLU A 188 16.88 6.47 0.78
N ASN A 189 16.74 5.56 1.75
CA ASN A 189 17.78 4.62 2.18
C ASN A 189 17.62 3.23 1.54
N GLY A 190 16.65 3.07 0.62
CA GLY A 190 16.33 1.78 0.01
C GLY A 190 15.48 0.86 0.88
N VAL A 191 15.01 1.33 2.05
CA VAL A 191 14.20 0.55 2.99
C VAL A 191 12.76 0.57 2.55
N ARG A 192 12.13 -0.60 2.48
CA ARG A 192 10.69 -0.76 2.23
C ARG A 192 9.96 -0.97 3.55
N HIS A 193 8.68 -0.61 3.56
CA HIS A 193 7.85 -0.74 4.76
C HIS A 193 6.53 -1.43 4.42
N LEU A 194 6.12 -2.37 5.27
CA LEU A 194 4.79 -3.00 5.25
C LEU A 194 4.07 -2.73 6.55
N LEU A 195 2.75 -2.55 6.46
CA LEU A 195 1.85 -2.63 7.60
C LEU A 195 1.35 -4.06 7.75
N LEU A 196 1.45 -4.61 8.96
CA LEU A 196 0.75 -5.80 9.38
C LEU A 196 -0.50 -5.38 10.16
N CYS A 197 -1.66 -5.70 9.60
CA CYS A 197 -2.96 -5.31 10.14
C CYS A 197 -3.70 -6.51 10.71
N ARG A 198 -4.49 -6.28 11.76
CA ARG A 198 -5.64 -7.14 12.07
C ARG A 198 -6.78 -6.76 11.16
N VAL A 199 -7.46 -7.75 10.60
CA VAL A 199 -8.56 -7.57 9.64
C VAL A 199 -9.75 -8.42 10.07
N LEU A 200 -10.92 -7.79 10.13
CA LEU A 200 -12.21 -8.45 10.29
C LEU A 200 -12.76 -8.75 8.91
N LEU A 201 -12.75 -10.03 8.50
CA LEU A 201 -13.27 -10.43 7.20
C LEU A 201 -14.78 -10.69 7.23
N GLY A 202 -15.30 -11.25 8.32
CA GLY A 202 -16.72 -11.57 8.41
C GLY A 202 -17.14 -12.63 7.39
N LYS A 203 -18.35 -12.49 6.85
CA LYS A 203 -18.78 -13.27 5.70
C LYS A 203 -18.21 -12.62 4.43
N SER A 204 -17.26 -13.29 3.79
CA SER A 204 -16.66 -12.79 2.56
C SER A 204 -17.45 -13.22 1.31
N GLU A 205 -17.47 -12.35 0.30
CA GLU A 205 -17.93 -12.68 -1.06
C GLU A 205 -16.75 -12.83 -2.04
N LEU A 206 -16.99 -13.59 -3.12
CA LEU A 206 -16.00 -13.75 -4.18
C LEU A 206 -16.03 -12.55 -5.13
N ILE A 207 -14.91 -11.84 -5.24
CA ILE A 207 -14.74 -10.70 -6.13
C ILE A 207 -13.87 -11.07 -7.33
N LEU A 208 -14.49 -11.13 -8.49
CA LEU A 208 -13.79 -11.38 -9.75
C LEU A 208 -12.84 -10.22 -10.08
N SER A 209 -11.70 -10.53 -10.71
CA SER A 209 -10.68 -9.54 -11.08
C SER A 209 -11.19 -8.41 -12.00
N SER A 210 -12.28 -8.65 -12.74
CA SER A 210 -12.92 -7.66 -13.61
C SER A 210 -14.04 -6.86 -12.94
N SER A 211 -14.35 -7.15 -11.67
CA SER A 211 -15.43 -6.47 -10.96
C SER A 211 -15.10 -5.00 -10.72
N ALA A 212 -16.09 -4.12 -10.94
CA ALA A 212 -16.04 -2.70 -10.60
C ALA A 212 -16.89 -2.37 -9.36
N GLN A 213 -17.23 -3.40 -8.58
CA GLN A 213 -18.02 -3.27 -7.36
C GLN A 213 -17.29 -2.40 -6.33
N THR A 214 -18.01 -1.50 -5.68
CA THR A 214 -17.46 -0.51 -4.71
C THR A 214 -18.00 -0.66 -3.28
N GLU A 215 -18.92 -1.59 -3.09
CA GLU A 215 -19.62 -1.91 -1.85
C GLU A 215 -20.02 -3.40 -1.85
N PRO A 216 -20.47 -4.00 -0.75
CA PRO A 216 -20.93 -5.39 -0.76
C PRO A 216 -22.06 -5.63 -1.77
N SER A 217 -22.15 -6.84 -2.35
CA SER A 217 -23.28 -7.17 -3.24
C SER A 217 -24.62 -7.29 -2.51
N SER A 218 -24.58 -7.53 -1.19
CA SER A 218 -25.73 -7.49 -0.29
C SER A 218 -25.26 -7.27 1.16
N ASP A 219 -26.19 -6.94 2.06
CA ASP A 219 -25.92 -6.74 3.51
C ASP A 219 -25.43 -8.00 4.24
N GLU A 220 -25.47 -9.16 3.58
CA GLU A 220 -24.97 -10.39 4.17
C GLU A 220 -23.44 -10.42 4.22
N PHE A 221 -22.78 -9.70 3.31
CA PHE A 221 -21.33 -9.73 3.12
C PHE A 221 -20.64 -8.55 3.80
N ASP A 222 -19.48 -8.82 4.41
CA ASP A 222 -18.72 -7.84 5.17
C ASP A 222 -17.39 -7.46 4.47
N SER A 223 -16.86 -8.36 3.63
CA SER A 223 -15.61 -8.18 2.87
C SER A 223 -15.60 -8.97 1.55
N GLY A 224 -14.58 -8.76 0.71
CA GLY A 224 -14.35 -9.54 -0.50
C GLY A 224 -13.04 -10.34 -0.46
N VAL A 225 -13.02 -11.45 -1.18
CA VAL A 225 -11.83 -12.28 -1.46
C VAL A 225 -11.74 -12.61 -2.95
N ASP A 226 -10.53 -12.85 -3.46
CA ASP A 226 -10.33 -13.29 -4.84
C ASP A 226 -10.45 -14.82 -5.03
N ASP A 227 -10.29 -15.58 -3.96
CA ASP A 227 -10.46 -17.03 -3.89
C ASP A 227 -10.86 -17.44 -2.47
N PHE A 228 -11.76 -18.42 -2.31
CA PHE A 228 -12.22 -18.87 -0.99
C PHE A 228 -11.27 -19.85 -0.30
N GLU A 229 -10.57 -20.67 -1.08
CA GLU A 229 -9.70 -21.73 -0.55
C GLU A 229 -8.29 -21.18 -0.29
N ASN A 230 -7.76 -20.40 -1.23
CA ASN A 230 -6.41 -19.85 -1.18
C ASN A 230 -6.42 -18.36 -1.57
N PRO A 231 -6.97 -17.48 -0.73
CA PRO A 231 -7.04 -16.05 -1.01
C PRO A 231 -5.64 -15.48 -1.20
N ASN A 232 -5.47 -14.62 -2.20
CA ASN A 232 -4.27 -13.79 -2.36
C ASN A 232 -4.57 -12.31 -2.13
N LYS A 233 -5.84 -11.96 -1.97
CA LYS A 233 -6.30 -10.59 -1.80
C LYS A 233 -7.54 -10.55 -0.93
N TYR A 234 -7.43 -9.83 0.18
CA TYR A 234 -8.57 -9.36 0.96
C TYR A 234 -8.97 -7.97 0.48
N ILE A 235 -10.27 -7.75 0.39
CA ILE A 235 -10.87 -6.52 -0.11
C ILE A 235 -11.81 -5.97 0.96
N ILE A 236 -11.44 -4.83 1.52
CA ILE A 236 -12.24 -4.14 2.53
C ILE A 236 -12.75 -2.84 1.93
N TRP A 237 -14.07 -2.74 1.74
CA TRP A 237 -14.69 -1.56 1.16
C TRP A 237 -14.46 -0.31 2.02
N SER A 238 -14.49 0.85 1.39
CA SER A 238 -14.25 2.15 2.05
C SER A 238 -15.15 2.40 3.27
N THR A 239 -16.39 1.91 3.24
CA THR A 239 -17.33 1.98 4.37
C THR A 239 -16.82 1.27 5.62
N ASN A 240 -16.00 0.24 5.46
CA ASN A 240 -15.52 -0.62 6.54
C ASN A 240 -14.00 -0.43 6.84
N MET A 241 -13.26 0.35 6.05
CA MET A 241 -11.79 0.39 6.11
C MET A 241 -11.21 0.79 7.48
N ASN A 242 -11.91 1.61 8.26
CA ASN A 242 -11.43 2.07 9.58
C ASN A 242 -12.07 1.33 10.76
N SER A 243 -13.13 0.54 10.52
CA SER A 243 -13.76 -0.30 11.53
C SER A 243 -13.26 -1.75 11.48
N HIS A 244 -12.85 -2.22 10.30
CA HIS A 244 -12.48 -3.60 10.04
C HIS A 244 -10.99 -3.82 9.80
N ILE A 245 -10.18 -2.75 9.77
CA ILE A 245 -8.72 -2.85 9.66
C ILE A 245 -8.09 -2.10 10.83
N LEU A 246 -7.23 -2.78 11.58
CA LEU A 246 -6.44 -2.20 12.65
C LEU A 246 -4.93 -2.37 12.34
N PRO A 247 -4.23 -1.30 11.93
CA PRO A 247 -2.78 -1.35 11.67
C PRO A 247 -1.97 -1.57 12.94
N GLU A 248 -1.39 -2.75 13.15
CA GLU A 248 -0.79 -3.11 14.44
C GLU A 248 0.73 -3.04 14.45
N TYR A 249 1.39 -3.47 13.36
CA TYR A 249 2.85 -3.44 13.26
C TYR A 249 3.31 -2.83 11.94
N VAL A 250 4.53 -2.30 11.95
CA VAL A 250 5.28 -1.93 10.75
C VAL A 250 6.50 -2.83 10.65
N VAL A 251 6.68 -3.49 9.52
CA VAL A 251 7.89 -4.25 9.21
C VAL A 251 8.70 -3.47 8.18
N SER A 252 9.91 -3.06 8.57
CA SER A 252 10.86 -2.38 7.68
C SER A 252 11.91 -3.38 7.22
N PHE A 253 12.15 -3.43 5.91
CA PHE A 253 12.99 -4.47 5.31
C PHE A 253 13.69 -3.97 4.06
N ILE A 254 14.78 -4.64 3.72
CA ILE A 254 15.55 -4.44 2.50
C ILE A 254 15.50 -5.75 1.72
N THR A 255 15.05 -5.67 0.47
CA THR A 255 15.16 -6.78 -0.49
C THR A 255 16.44 -6.59 -1.28
N PRO A 256 17.25 -7.64 -1.52
CA PRO A 256 18.40 -7.54 -2.39
C PRO A 256 17.97 -7.05 -3.78
N PRO A 257 18.84 -6.31 -4.49
CA PRO A 257 18.56 -5.94 -5.87
C PRO A 257 18.27 -7.22 -6.65
N PRO A 258 17.29 -7.23 -7.57
CA PRO A 258 16.92 -8.43 -8.31
C PRO A 258 18.18 -8.97 -8.99
N SER A 259 18.69 -10.09 -8.50
CA SER A 259 19.75 -10.82 -9.16
C SER A 259 19.30 -11.08 -10.59
N SER A 260 20.20 -10.84 -11.55
CA SER A 260 20.04 -11.16 -12.97
C SER A 260 19.20 -12.44 -13.21
N PRO A 261 18.36 -12.48 -14.27
CA PRO A 261 17.18 -13.33 -14.31
C PRO A 261 17.53 -14.82 -14.24
N SER A 262 17.40 -15.39 -13.05
CA SER A 262 17.24 -16.83 -12.86
C SER A 262 15.85 -17.21 -13.39
N ARG A 263 15.86 -18.01 -14.46
CA ARG A 263 14.70 -18.73 -14.99
C ARG A 263 14.15 -19.64 -13.88
N GLY A 264 13.05 -19.26 -13.27
CA GLY A 264 12.25 -20.10 -12.37
C GLY A 264 10.81 -19.59 -12.35
N ASN A 265 9.87 -20.51 -12.57
CA ASN A 265 8.45 -20.24 -12.84
C ASN A 265 7.69 -19.78 -11.59
N SER A 266 7.05 -18.61 -11.66
CA SER A 266 5.81 -18.30 -10.93
C SER A 266 4.93 -17.39 -11.80
N GLN A 267 3.84 -17.98 -12.32
CA GLN A 267 2.86 -17.32 -13.18
C GLN A 267 1.99 -16.36 -12.37
N ASN A 268 2.33 -15.07 -12.38
CA ASN A 268 1.41 -13.91 -12.45
C ASN A 268 2.13 -12.57 -12.26
N ARG A 269 3.36 -12.44 -12.77
CA ARG A 269 3.86 -11.11 -13.11
C ARG A 269 2.98 -10.56 -14.22
N VAL A 270 2.49 -9.32 -14.04
CA VAL A 270 2.10 -8.46 -15.17
C VAL A 270 3.18 -8.64 -16.23
N LYS A 271 2.83 -9.31 -17.33
CA LYS A 271 3.81 -9.71 -18.34
C LYS A 271 4.51 -8.44 -18.79
N MET A 272 5.78 -8.30 -18.40
CA MET A 272 6.69 -7.43 -19.11
C MET A 272 6.55 -7.82 -20.58
N PRO A 273 6.18 -6.90 -21.48
CA PRO A 273 5.99 -7.25 -22.87
C PRO A 273 7.26 -7.95 -23.36
N ALA A 274 7.12 -9.06 -24.07
CA ALA A 274 8.25 -9.70 -24.76
C ALA A 274 8.91 -8.75 -25.78
N SER A 275 8.29 -7.59 -26.05
CA SER A 275 8.85 -6.51 -26.85
C SER A 275 9.88 -5.68 -26.06
N PRO A 276 10.87 -5.06 -26.74
CA PRO A 276 11.81 -4.15 -26.09
C PRO A 276 11.08 -3.06 -25.29
N TRP A 277 11.56 -2.75 -24.08
CA TRP A 277 10.98 -1.74 -23.20
C TRP A 277 11.97 -0.59 -23.00
N ILE A 278 11.47 0.64 -23.06
CA ILE A 278 12.21 1.87 -22.80
C ILE A 278 11.35 2.77 -21.91
N SER A 279 11.97 3.48 -20.97
CA SER A 279 11.27 4.43 -20.10
C SER A 279 10.76 5.63 -20.91
N PHE A 280 9.67 6.28 -20.47
CA PHE A 280 9.15 7.47 -21.16
C PHE A 280 10.18 8.61 -21.28
N PRO A 281 10.99 8.94 -20.25
CA PRO A 281 12.05 9.95 -20.40
C PRO A 281 13.06 9.60 -21.50
N ALA A 282 13.50 8.34 -21.56
CA ALA A 282 14.44 7.89 -22.58
C ALA A 282 13.79 7.86 -23.97
N LEU A 283 12.52 7.44 -24.06
CA LEU A 283 11.74 7.49 -25.30
C LEU A 283 11.60 8.92 -25.82
N ILE A 284 11.25 9.88 -24.95
CA ILE A 284 11.12 11.31 -25.29
C ILE A 284 12.45 11.86 -25.79
N SER A 285 13.55 11.53 -25.12
CA SER A 285 14.90 11.94 -25.52
C SER A 285 15.26 11.43 -26.92
N VAL A 286 14.98 10.16 -27.23
CA VAL A 286 15.27 9.58 -28.55
C VAL A 286 14.33 10.11 -29.63
N LEU A 287 13.03 10.25 -29.32
CA LEU A 287 12.05 10.85 -30.22
C LEU A 287 12.41 12.30 -30.59
N GLY A 288 13.08 13.02 -29.68
CA GLY A 288 13.59 14.38 -29.92
C GLY A 288 14.55 14.50 -31.09
N ARG A 289 15.12 13.40 -31.56
CA ARG A 289 16.00 13.36 -32.74
C ARG A 289 15.24 13.24 -34.07
N PHE A 290 13.93 12.95 -34.02
CA PHE A 290 13.12 12.62 -35.20
C PHE A 290 11.82 13.43 -35.30
N LEU A 291 11.32 13.98 -34.20
CA LEU A 291 10.10 14.78 -34.17
C LEU A 291 10.41 16.28 -34.04
N PRO A 292 9.55 17.16 -34.59
CA PRO A 292 9.58 18.59 -34.35
C PRO A 292 9.53 18.97 -32.86
N ALA A 293 10.11 20.12 -32.50
CA ALA A 293 10.24 20.57 -31.11
C ALA A 293 8.89 20.80 -30.40
N ASP A 294 7.88 21.25 -31.14
CA ASP A 294 6.50 21.42 -30.67
C ASP A 294 5.84 20.08 -30.32
N ALA A 295 6.03 19.06 -31.16
CA ALA A 295 5.54 17.70 -30.89
C ALA A 295 6.20 17.09 -29.64
N ILE A 296 7.51 17.33 -29.45
CA ILE A 296 8.25 16.86 -28.27
C ILE A 296 7.86 17.62 -27.00
N SER A 297 7.64 18.93 -27.11
CA SER A 297 7.12 19.75 -26.02
C SER A 297 5.75 19.23 -25.56
N LEU A 298 4.87 18.90 -26.51
CA LEU A 298 3.55 18.35 -26.22
C LEU A 298 3.63 16.98 -25.53
N ILE A 299 4.48 16.07 -26.02
CA ILE A 299 4.71 14.78 -25.36
C ILE A 299 5.28 14.98 -23.96
N SER A 300 6.22 15.91 -23.78
CA SER A 300 6.84 16.20 -22.49
C SER A 300 5.84 16.77 -21.48
N LYS A 301 4.93 17.63 -21.95
CA LYS A 301 3.80 18.15 -21.16
C LYS A 301 2.91 17.01 -20.68
N TYR A 302 2.44 16.14 -21.56
CA TYR A 302 1.60 15.01 -21.15
C TYR A 302 2.33 14.00 -20.26
N HIS A 303 3.64 13.83 -20.45
CA HIS A 303 4.46 13.03 -19.54
C HIS A 303 4.57 13.67 -18.14
N LEU A 304 4.60 15.00 -18.04
CA LEU A 304 4.52 15.71 -16.75
C LEU A 304 3.13 15.53 -16.13
N GLU A 305 2.04 15.69 -16.90
CA GLU A 305 0.68 15.43 -16.44
C GLU A 305 0.49 13.98 -15.95
N TYR A 306 1.16 13.01 -16.58
CA TYR A 306 1.21 11.62 -16.11
C TYR A 306 1.97 11.49 -14.78
N LYS A 307 3.11 12.18 -14.62
CA LYS A 307 3.86 12.22 -13.35
C LYS A 307 3.06 12.87 -12.23
N GLU A 308 2.26 13.87 -12.57
CA GLU A 308 1.32 14.57 -11.68
C GLU A 308 -0.01 13.81 -11.50
N LYS A 309 -0.13 12.59 -12.07
CA LYS A 309 -1.31 11.70 -12.00
C LYS A 309 -2.61 12.30 -12.57
N ARG A 310 -2.49 13.31 -13.42
CA ARG A 310 -3.64 13.93 -14.13
C ARG A 310 -4.14 13.08 -15.30
N ILE A 311 -3.27 12.25 -15.89
CA ILE A 311 -3.62 11.28 -16.93
C ILE A 311 -3.04 9.90 -16.60
N SER A 312 -3.72 8.85 -17.05
CA SER A 312 -3.30 7.46 -16.87
C SER A 312 -2.19 7.04 -17.86
N ARG A 313 -1.49 5.95 -17.55
CA ARG A 313 -0.47 5.39 -18.45
C ARG A 313 -1.04 4.99 -19.83
N PRO A 314 -2.21 4.33 -19.96
CA PRO A 314 -2.82 4.04 -21.25
C PRO A 314 -3.15 5.31 -22.06
N GLU A 315 -3.59 6.38 -21.40
CA GLU A 315 -3.86 7.66 -22.05
C GLU A 315 -2.58 8.30 -22.57
N LEU A 316 -1.52 8.33 -21.75
CA LEU A 316 -0.21 8.78 -22.21
C LEU A 316 0.29 7.96 -23.41
N ILE A 317 0.13 6.62 -23.39
CA ILE A 317 0.50 5.76 -24.53
C ILE A 317 -0.32 6.13 -25.78
N LYS A 318 -1.63 6.33 -25.65
CA LYS A 318 -2.50 6.71 -26.76
C LYS A 318 -2.06 8.04 -27.38
N ILE A 319 -1.77 9.03 -26.53
CA ILE A 319 -1.30 10.36 -26.96
C ILE A 319 0.05 10.26 -27.66
N VAL A 320 1.02 9.53 -27.08
CA VAL A 320 2.35 9.33 -27.69
C VAL A 320 2.23 8.62 -29.04
N ARG A 321 1.34 7.63 -29.18
CA ARG A 321 1.07 6.94 -30.44
C ARG A 321 0.44 7.86 -31.49
N GLN A 322 -0.45 8.76 -31.08
CA GLN A 322 -1.07 9.74 -31.97
C GLN A 322 -0.05 10.78 -32.48
N ILE A 323 0.88 11.22 -31.62
CA ILE A 323 1.86 12.25 -31.97
C ILE A 323 3.05 11.65 -32.76
N ALA A 324 3.65 10.57 -32.27
CA ALA A 324 4.86 9.99 -32.87
C ALA A 324 4.55 9.01 -34.01
N GLY A 325 3.39 8.37 -33.98
CA GLY A 325 3.01 7.30 -34.89
C GLY A 325 3.67 5.95 -34.55
N ASP A 326 2.92 4.87 -34.74
CA ASP A 326 3.34 3.51 -34.35
C ASP A 326 4.61 3.05 -35.08
N LYS A 327 4.81 3.46 -36.35
CA LYS A 327 5.98 3.06 -37.15
C LYS A 327 7.28 3.60 -36.56
N LEU A 328 7.30 4.87 -36.15
CA LEU A 328 8.48 5.51 -35.54
C LEU A 328 8.73 4.94 -34.14
N LEU A 329 7.67 4.75 -33.35
CA LEU A 329 7.78 4.14 -32.02
C LEU A 329 8.37 2.74 -32.08
N ILE A 330 7.92 1.90 -33.02
CA ILE A 330 8.49 0.56 -33.23
C ILE A 330 9.97 0.64 -33.60
N ALA A 331 10.36 1.57 -34.48
CA ALA A 331 11.76 1.74 -34.90
C ALA A 331 12.67 2.16 -33.74
N VAL A 332 12.23 3.15 -32.94
CA VAL A 332 12.96 3.66 -31.76
C VAL A 332 13.07 2.60 -30.66
N ILE A 333 11.98 1.89 -30.39
CA ILE A 333 11.96 0.82 -29.37
C ILE A 333 12.89 -0.33 -29.78
N LYS A 334 12.97 -0.64 -31.09
CA LYS A 334 13.90 -1.65 -31.61
C LYS A 334 15.36 -1.20 -31.55
N SER A 335 15.67 0.07 -31.84
CA SER A 335 17.06 0.56 -31.86
C SER A 335 17.70 0.66 -30.47
N CYS A 336 16.91 0.76 -29.41
CA CYS A 336 17.42 0.84 -28.03
C CYS A 336 17.92 -0.50 -27.47
N LYS A 337 17.87 -1.61 -28.23
CA LYS A 337 18.37 -2.95 -27.84
C LYS A 337 19.78 -3.31 -28.31
N GLY A 338 20.49 -2.43 -29.02
CA GLY A 338 21.88 -2.71 -29.39
C GLY A 338 22.51 -1.54 -30.12
N ALA A 339 23.73 -1.18 -29.72
CA ALA A 339 24.57 -0.24 -30.46
C ALA A 339 24.88 -0.82 -31.85
N LYS A 340 24.00 -0.58 -32.83
CA LYS A 340 24.28 -0.63 -34.26
C LYS A 340 23.51 0.50 -34.95
N GLU A 341 24.22 1.25 -35.78
CA GLU A 341 23.79 2.47 -36.45
C GLU A 341 22.45 2.34 -37.19
N LEU A 342 21.72 3.46 -37.24
CA LEU A 342 20.52 3.64 -38.04
C LEU A 342 20.85 3.52 -39.54
N LYS A 343 20.45 2.43 -40.18
CA LYS A 343 20.19 2.41 -41.63
C LYS A 343 18.69 2.35 -41.85
N MET A 344 18.09 3.49 -42.18
CA MET A 344 16.74 3.53 -42.74
C MET A 344 16.83 3.49 -44.27
N PRO A 345 15.97 2.72 -44.98
CA PRO A 345 15.87 2.80 -46.43
C PRO A 345 15.42 4.21 -46.83
N PHE A 346 16.13 4.82 -47.79
CA PHE A 346 15.75 6.08 -48.40
C PHE A 346 14.30 6.01 -48.91
N GLY A 347 13.43 6.93 -48.47
CA GLY A 347 12.15 7.15 -49.15
C GLY A 347 10.94 7.65 -48.36
N PHE A 348 11.03 7.95 -47.05
CA PHE A 348 9.80 8.21 -46.26
C PHE A 348 9.39 9.67 -46.02
N PHE A 349 10.22 10.66 -46.38
CA PHE A 349 9.77 12.05 -46.42
C PHE A 349 9.35 12.40 -47.84
N ARG A 350 8.12 12.05 -48.22
CA ARG A 350 7.44 12.83 -49.26
C ARG A 350 6.67 13.95 -48.57
N SER A 351 7.28 15.12 -48.61
CA SER A 351 6.67 16.41 -48.31
C SER A 351 5.28 16.48 -48.94
N ARG A 352 4.26 16.76 -48.12
CA ARG A 352 3.02 17.36 -48.60
C ARG A 352 3.02 18.81 -48.13
N ASN A 353 3.74 19.60 -48.90
CA ASN A 353 3.53 21.03 -48.98
C ASN A 353 2.12 21.24 -49.57
N THR A 354 1.19 21.76 -48.78
CA THR A 354 -0.05 22.34 -49.29
C THR A 354 -0.07 23.80 -48.89
N ASN A 355 0.72 24.60 -49.59
CA ASN A 355 0.32 25.97 -49.89
C ASN A 355 -0.48 25.90 -51.19
N LYS A 356 -1.73 26.33 -51.11
CA LYS A 356 -2.47 26.91 -52.22
C LYS A 356 -3.27 28.06 -51.65
N ASP A 357 -2.82 29.24 -52.03
CA ASP A 357 -3.54 30.50 -52.30
C ASP A 357 -4.95 30.67 -51.72
#